data_AF-A0A418EI06-F1
#
_entry.id   AF-A0A418EI06-F1
#
_cell.length_a   1.000
_cell.length_b   1.000
_cell.length_c   1.000
_cell.angle_alpha   90.00
_cell.angle_beta   90.00
_cell.angle_gamma   90.00
#
_symmetry.space_group_name_H-M   'P 1'
#
loop_
_entity.id
_entity.type
_entity.pdbx_description
1 polymer ?
#
loop_
_entity_poly.entity_id
_entity_poly.type
_entity_poly.pdbx_seq_one_letter_code
_entity_poly.pdbx_strand_id
1 'polypeptide(L)'
;MSPRVHVHSGEQGIAQLLDRNRAWAEKMLARDPDFFTRLAIQQSPEILWIGCSDSRVPANEILDLSPGEVFVHRNIANQVNTSTKADLLTEENVARSVYNVCHSRIVQNAWENGHTLSVHGLCYRLQDGIIRDLQICISGEDQVEAIYRRMMTKSTPEV
;
A
#
# COMPACT_ATOMS: atom_id res chain seq x y z
N MET A 1 7.25 -14.13 -17.21
CA MET A 1 6.20 -14.59 -16.27
C MET A 1 6.77 -15.72 -15.44
N SER A 2 6.88 -15.56 -14.12
CA SER A 2 7.15 -16.72 -13.25
C SER A 2 6.00 -17.72 -13.36
N PRO A 3 6.26 -19.04 -13.43
CA PRO A 3 5.21 -20.04 -13.51
C PRO A 3 4.28 -19.93 -12.30
N ARG A 4 2.96 -19.99 -12.54
CA ARG A 4 1.98 -20.05 -11.45
C ARG A 4 2.25 -21.28 -10.61
N VAL A 5 2.48 -21.08 -9.32
CA VAL A 5 2.59 -22.18 -8.37
C VAL A 5 1.18 -22.73 -8.13
N HIS A 6 0.97 -23.99 -8.45
CA HIS A 6 -0.25 -24.70 -8.09
C HIS A 6 -0.12 -25.22 -6.66
N VAL A 7 -1.09 -24.88 -5.80
CA VAL A 7 -1.15 -25.34 -4.40
C VAL A 7 -2.28 -26.35 -4.29
N HIS A 8 -1.99 -27.54 -3.76
CA HIS A 8 -3.00 -28.58 -3.54
C HIS A 8 -4.06 -28.12 -2.51
N SER A 9 -5.24 -28.74 -2.52
CA SER A 9 -6.27 -28.50 -1.50
C SER A 9 -6.03 -29.37 -0.25
N GLY A 10 -6.63 -28.98 0.88
CA GLY A 10 -6.58 -29.75 2.12
C GLY A 10 -5.18 -29.83 2.75
N GLU A 11 -4.93 -30.89 3.50
CA GLU A 11 -3.69 -31.09 4.29
C GLU A 11 -2.42 -31.10 3.41
N GLN A 12 -2.53 -31.64 2.19
CA GLN A 12 -1.43 -31.68 1.23
C GLN A 12 -0.99 -30.27 0.80
N GLY A 13 -1.95 -29.35 0.64
CA GLY A 13 -1.67 -27.94 0.36
C GLY A 13 -0.92 -27.24 1.47
N ILE A 14 -1.33 -27.48 2.72
CA ILE A 14 -0.67 -26.91 3.90
C ILE A 14 0.77 -27.44 4.02
N ALA A 15 0.98 -28.74 3.86
CA ALA A 15 2.32 -29.33 3.87
C ALA A 15 3.22 -28.66 2.82
N GLN A 16 2.72 -28.51 1.59
CA GLN A 16 3.44 -27.84 0.51
C GLN A 16 3.81 -26.38 0.85
N LEU A 17 2.88 -25.61 1.44
CA LEU A 17 3.15 -24.22 1.83
C LEU A 17 4.19 -24.12 2.95
N LEU A 18 4.16 -25.03 3.93
CA LEU A 18 5.14 -25.08 5.01
C LEU A 18 6.53 -25.43 4.49
N ASP A 19 6.65 -26.40 3.57
CA ASP A 19 7.93 -26.75 2.96
C ASP A 19 8.50 -25.60 2.13
N ARG A 20 7.63 -24.89 1.40
CA ARG A 20 8.03 -23.67 0.68
C ARG A 20 8.51 -22.58 1.61
N ASN A 21 7.86 -22.39 2.76
CA ASN A 21 8.28 -21.41 3.77
C ASN A 21 9.65 -21.77 4.36
N ARG A 22 9.91 -23.04 4.69
CA ARG A 22 11.23 -23.49 5.16
C ARG A 22 12.32 -23.21 4.13
N ALA A 23 12.10 -23.62 2.89
CA ALA A 23 13.05 -23.38 1.80
C ALA A 23 13.27 -21.87 1.54
N TRP A 24 12.25 -21.03 1.74
CA TRP A 24 12.41 -19.58 1.67
C TRP A 24 13.28 -19.05 2.83
N ALA A 25 13.02 -19.47 4.06
CA ALA A 25 13.78 -19.05 5.22
C ALA A 25 15.27 -19.42 5.12
N GLU A 26 15.57 -20.64 4.68
CA GLU A 26 16.94 -21.11 4.40
C GLU A 26 17.64 -20.24 3.35
N LYS A 27 16.94 -19.88 2.27
CA LYS A 27 17.48 -18.99 1.22
C LYS A 27 17.77 -17.59 1.73
N MET A 28 16.91 -17.04 2.60
CA MET A 28 17.14 -15.73 3.19
C MET A 28 18.39 -15.74 4.08
N LEU A 29 18.53 -16.75 4.95
CA LEU A 29 19.70 -16.91 5.82
C LEU A 29 20.99 -17.19 5.04
N ALA A 30 20.92 -17.94 3.94
CA ALA A 30 22.07 -18.18 3.08
C ALA A 30 22.54 -16.91 2.37
N ARG A 31 21.61 -16.00 2.02
CA ARG A 31 21.93 -14.68 1.45
C ARG A 31 22.45 -13.71 2.53
N ASP A 32 21.90 -13.81 3.73
CA ASP A 32 22.12 -12.87 4.83
C ASP A 32 21.86 -13.56 6.18
N PRO A 33 22.92 -13.98 6.89
CA PRO A 33 22.80 -14.70 8.16
C PRO A 33 22.07 -13.93 9.27
N ASP A 34 22.06 -12.60 9.20
CA ASP A 34 21.48 -11.73 10.22
C ASP A 34 20.05 -11.28 9.87
N PHE A 35 19.48 -11.76 8.75
CA PHE A 35 18.20 -11.33 8.21
C PHE A 35 17.06 -11.28 9.25
N PHE A 36 16.82 -12.39 9.94
CA PHE A 36 15.73 -12.48 10.93
C PHE A 36 16.06 -11.74 12.24
N THR A 37 17.33 -11.68 12.63
CA THR A 37 17.77 -10.93 13.82
C THR A 37 17.50 -9.44 13.64
N ARG A 38 17.81 -8.88 12.45
CA ARG A 38 17.49 -7.48 12.15
C ARG A 38 15.98 -7.24 12.06
N LEU A 39 15.25 -8.14 11.38
CA LEU A 39 13.79 -8.02 11.26
C LEU A 39 13.08 -8.05 12.62
N ALA A 40 13.58 -8.83 13.58
CA ALA A 40 13.00 -8.91 14.92
C ALA A 40 13.18 -7.61 15.75
N ILE A 41 14.23 -6.83 15.46
CA ILE A 41 14.55 -5.59 16.17
C ILE A 41 13.82 -4.38 15.54
N GLN A 42 13.55 -4.43 14.23
CA GLN A 42 13.04 -3.29 13.46
C GLN A 42 11.51 -3.30 13.35
N GLN A 43 10.82 -2.50 14.18
CA GLN A 43 9.34 -2.38 14.22
C GLN A 43 8.84 -0.91 14.28
N SER A 44 9.62 0.05 13.77
CA SER A 44 9.21 1.47 13.70
C SER A 44 9.06 1.96 12.26
N PRO A 45 8.09 1.42 11.48
CA PRO A 45 7.85 1.91 10.13
C PRO A 45 7.36 3.37 10.18
N GLU A 46 7.96 4.23 9.39
CA GLU A 46 7.55 5.63 9.26
C GLU A 46 6.32 5.78 8.33
N ILE A 47 5.99 4.72 7.59
CA ILE A 47 4.97 4.73 6.54
C ILE A 47 3.87 3.72 6.85
N LEU A 48 2.62 4.20 6.87
CA LEU A 48 1.42 3.37 6.77
C LEU A 48 0.92 3.39 5.31
N TRP A 49 0.92 2.23 4.65
CA TRP A 49 0.39 2.04 3.31
C TRP A 49 -1.00 1.39 3.35
N ILE A 50 -2.03 2.11 2.90
CA ILE A 50 -3.39 1.57 2.73
C ILE A 50 -3.59 1.21 1.26
N GLY A 51 -3.50 -0.08 0.95
CA GLY A 51 -3.55 -0.60 -0.42
C GLY A 51 -4.78 -1.45 -0.71
N CYS A 52 -4.87 -1.94 -1.95
CA CYS A 52 -5.89 -2.90 -2.32
C CYS A 52 -5.61 -4.30 -1.76
N SER A 53 -6.65 -5.03 -1.34
CA SER A 53 -6.56 -6.46 -1.03
C SER A 53 -6.12 -7.32 -2.20
N ASP A 54 -6.25 -6.84 -3.42
CA ASP A 54 -5.71 -7.54 -4.56
C ASP A 54 -4.18 -7.51 -4.53
N SER A 55 -3.61 -8.71 -4.56
CA SER A 55 -2.23 -9.02 -4.24
C SER A 55 -1.29 -8.83 -5.44
N ARG A 56 -1.69 -8.05 -6.45
CA ARG A 56 -0.97 -7.93 -7.71
C ARG A 56 0.46 -7.41 -7.54
N VAL A 57 0.72 -6.48 -6.62
CA VAL A 57 2.07 -6.05 -6.21
C VAL A 57 2.12 -5.73 -4.69
N PRO A 58 3.08 -6.28 -3.92
CA PRO A 58 3.37 -5.89 -2.54
C PRO A 58 3.86 -4.44 -2.40
N ALA A 59 3.50 -3.75 -1.32
CA ALA A 59 3.89 -2.35 -1.11
C ALA A 59 5.42 -2.20 -0.99
N ASN A 60 6.06 -3.15 -0.34
CA ASN A 60 7.51 -3.19 -0.16
C ASN A 60 8.23 -3.32 -1.52
N GLU A 61 7.66 -4.07 -2.46
CA GLU A 61 8.25 -4.25 -3.80
C GLU A 61 8.11 -2.98 -4.66
N ILE A 62 6.95 -2.33 -4.64
CA ILE A 62 6.73 -1.13 -5.48
C ILE A 62 7.47 0.11 -4.95
N LEU A 63 7.78 0.14 -3.65
CA LEU A 63 8.53 1.23 -3.00
C LEU A 63 10.03 0.94 -2.88
N ASP A 64 10.49 -0.23 -3.30
CA ASP A 64 11.88 -0.70 -3.08
C ASP A 64 12.31 -0.65 -1.60
N LEU A 65 11.41 -1.10 -0.72
CA LEU A 65 11.62 -1.14 0.72
C LEU A 65 11.84 -2.56 1.22
N SER A 66 12.63 -2.69 2.27
CA SER A 66 12.84 -3.93 3.00
C SER A 66 11.61 -4.31 3.82
N PRO A 67 11.42 -5.61 4.12
CA PRO A 67 10.40 -6.05 5.07
C PRO A 67 10.53 -5.32 6.42
N GLY A 68 9.42 -4.77 6.93
CA GLY A 68 9.38 -4.04 8.20
C GLY A 68 9.48 -2.51 8.08
N GLU A 69 9.82 -1.97 6.91
CA GLU A 69 9.95 -0.51 6.70
C GLU A 69 8.61 0.19 6.38
N VAL A 70 7.60 -0.58 5.96
CA VAL A 70 6.25 -0.08 5.68
C VAL A 70 5.22 -0.95 6.40
N PHE A 71 4.31 -0.30 7.13
CA PHE A 71 3.16 -0.95 7.73
C PHE A 71 2.02 -0.99 6.71
N VAL A 72 1.53 -2.17 6.37
CA VAL A 72 0.58 -2.34 5.26
C VAL A 72 -0.79 -2.76 5.76
N HIS A 73 -1.81 -1.97 5.44
CA HIS A 73 -3.22 -2.37 5.56
C HIS A 73 -3.83 -2.55 4.16
N ARG A 74 -4.70 -3.54 3.99
CA ARG A 74 -5.37 -3.82 2.71
C ARG A 74 -6.86 -4.07 2.88
N ASN A 75 -7.68 -3.43 2.05
CA ASN A 75 -9.12 -3.66 1.98
C ASN A 75 -9.63 -3.80 0.52
N ILE A 76 -10.86 -4.32 0.39
CA ILE A 76 -11.54 -4.53 -0.90
C ILE A 76 -11.92 -3.15 -1.48
N ALA A 77 -11.88 -3.05 -2.82
CA ALA A 77 -12.29 -1.89 -3.62
C ALA A 77 -11.26 -0.76 -3.83
N ASN A 78 -9.97 -0.95 -3.49
CA ASN A 78 -8.89 -0.12 -4.11
C ASN A 78 -8.44 -0.69 -5.48
N GLN A 79 -9.38 -1.24 -6.25
CA GLN A 79 -9.15 -1.95 -7.52
C GLN A 79 -9.48 -1.07 -8.73
N VAL A 80 -8.68 -1.18 -9.79
CA VAL A 80 -8.83 -0.43 -11.06
C VAL A 80 -9.14 -1.38 -12.21
N ASN A 81 -9.98 -0.92 -13.13
CA ASN A 81 -10.27 -1.52 -14.44
C ASN A 81 -9.70 -0.63 -15.55
N THR A 82 -9.33 -1.14 -16.72
CA THR A 82 -8.45 -0.43 -17.68
C THR A 82 -9.14 0.56 -18.62
N SER A 83 -10.21 1.23 -18.18
CA SER A 83 -10.87 2.27 -18.98
C SER A 83 -10.60 3.63 -18.37
N THR A 84 -10.52 4.69 -19.19
CA THR A 84 -10.29 6.07 -18.71
C THR A 84 -11.28 6.49 -17.61
N LYS A 85 -12.52 6.01 -17.68
CA LYS A 85 -13.53 6.24 -16.62
C LYS A 85 -13.20 5.49 -15.34
N ALA A 86 -12.69 4.27 -15.43
CA ALA A 86 -12.30 3.48 -14.28
C ALA A 86 -11.01 3.99 -13.62
N ASP A 87 -10.09 4.59 -14.39
CA ASP A 87 -8.92 5.29 -13.85
C ASP A 87 -9.37 6.50 -13.01
N LEU A 88 -10.26 7.35 -13.54
CA LEU A 88 -10.83 8.48 -12.78
C LEU A 88 -11.55 8.03 -11.50
N LEU A 89 -12.39 6.99 -11.60
CA LEU A 89 -13.09 6.43 -10.42
C LEU A 89 -12.11 5.90 -9.37
N THR A 90 -10.96 5.38 -9.79
CA THR A 90 -9.91 4.95 -8.88
C THR A 90 -9.31 6.13 -8.14
N GLU A 91 -8.96 7.19 -8.86
CA GLU A 91 -8.39 8.39 -8.26
C GLU A 91 -9.38 9.07 -7.31
N GLU A 92 -10.67 9.10 -7.65
CA GLU A 92 -11.74 9.55 -6.76
C GLU A 92 -11.85 8.67 -5.52
N ASN A 93 -11.75 7.35 -5.66
CA ASN A 93 -11.76 6.42 -4.53
C ASN A 93 -10.55 6.64 -3.60
N VAL A 94 -9.36 6.91 -4.17
CA VAL A 94 -8.17 7.27 -3.38
C VAL A 94 -8.41 8.60 -2.66
N ALA A 95 -8.90 9.63 -3.35
CA ALA A 95 -9.20 10.93 -2.75
C ALA A 95 -10.22 10.81 -1.60
N ARG A 96 -11.27 10.00 -1.79
CA ARG A 96 -12.28 9.71 -0.77
C ARG A 96 -11.71 8.97 0.43
N SER A 97 -10.82 8.02 0.19
CA SER A 97 -10.14 7.27 1.25
C SER A 97 -9.21 8.18 2.05
N VAL A 98 -8.41 9.01 1.38
CA VAL A 98 -7.57 10.02 2.04
C VAL A 98 -8.42 10.97 2.87
N TYR A 99 -9.53 11.48 2.32
CA TYR A 99 -10.45 12.33 3.06
C TYR A 99 -10.94 11.66 4.35
N ASN A 100 -11.35 10.39 4.27
CA ASN A 100 -11.86 9.65 5.42
C ASN A 100 -10.77 9.42 6.48
N VAL A 101 -9.53 9.12 6.06
CA VAL A 101 -8.38 8.99 6.96
C VAL A 101 -8.10 10.30 7.67
N CYS A 102 -8.08 11.41 6.92
CA CYS A 102 -7.88 12.74 7.48
C CYS A 102 -8.97 13.11 8.49
N HIS A 103 -10.22 12.70 8.28
CA HIS A 103 -11.33 12.93 9.23
C HIS A 103 -11.40 11.92 10.38
N SER A 104 -10.49 10.94 10.43
CA SER A 104 -10.44 10.02 11.56
C SER A 104 -9.94 10.75 12.81
N ARG A 105 -10.49 10.38 13.97
CA ARG A 105 -10.09 10.98 15.25
C ARG A 105 -8.61 10.79 15.57
N ILE A 106 -8.01 9.72 15.07
CA ILE A 106 -6.58 9.43 15.26
C ILE A 106 -5.72 10.49 14.57
N VAL A 107 -6.03 10.81 13.30
CA VAL A 107 -5.27 11.78 12.51
C VAL A 107 -5.54 13.21 13.00
N GLN A 108 -6.81 13.54 13.27
CA GLN A 108 -7.19 14.84 13.82
C GLN A 108 -6.49 15.12 15.15
N ASN A 109 -6.56 14.17 16.10
CA ASN A 109 -5.85 14.30 17.37
C ASN A 109 -4.33 14.43 17.16
N ALA A 110 -3.74 13.71 16.19
CA ALA A 110 -2.31 13.80 15.93
C ALA A 110 -1.92 15.23 15.51
N TRP A 111 -2.67 15.83 14.59
CA TRP A 111 -2.44 17.21 14.15
C TRP A 111 -2.70 18.24 15.26
N GLU A 112 -3.80 18.11 16.01
CA GLU A 112 -4.11 18.99 17.15
C GLU A 112 -3.02 18.97 18.22
N ASN A 113 -2.39 17.82 18.45
CA ASN A 113 -1.28 17.67 19.40
C ASN A 113 0.09 18.03 18.80
N GLY A 114 0.13 18.56 17.57
CA GLY A 114 1.36 19.03 16.93
C GLY A 114 2.29 17.91 16.42
N HIS A 115 1.80 16.68 16.29
CA HIS A 115 2.59 15.62 15.67
C HIS A 115 2.77 15.88 14.17
N THR A 116 3.99 15.68 13.68
CA THR A 116 4.28 15.71 12.25
C THR A 116 3.68 14.48 11.57
N LEU A 117 2.59 14.67 10.85
CA LEU A 117 1.89 13.62 10.11
C LEU A 117 1.39 14.16 8.77
N SER A 118 1.67 13.44 7.69
CA SER A 118 1.18 13.75 6.35
C SER A 118 0.46 12.56 5.73
N VAL A 119 -0.68 12.80 5.09
CA VAL A 119 -1.46 11.78 4.36
C VAL A 119 -1.32 12.04 2.86
N HIS A 120 -0.91 11.01 2.12
CA HIS A 120 -0.65 11.08 0.68
C HIS A 120 -1.63 10.23 -0.13
N GLY A 121 -2.03 10.73 -1.30
CA GLY A 121 -2.87 9.99 -2.24
C GLY A 121 -2.07 9.56 -3.47
N LEU A 122 -1.85 8.25 -3.60
CA LEU A 122 -1.04 7.65 -4.66
C LEU A 122 -1.89 6.65 -5.47
N CYS A 123 -1.62 6.55 -6.77
CA CYS A 123 -2.15 5.47 -7.60
C CYS A 123 -1.02 4.82 -8.40
N TYR A 124 -1.20 3.59 -8.86
CA TYR A 124 -0.26 2.98 -9.79
C TYR A 124 -1.02 2.12 -10.78
N ARG A 125 -0.41 1.93 -11.95
CA ARG A 125 -0.93 1.07 -13.00
C ARG A 125 -0.14 -0.22 -13.06
N LEU A 126 -0.82 -1.31 -13.39
CA LEU A 126 -0.18 -2.62 -13.46
C LEU A 126 0.49 -2.89 -14.80
N GLN A 127 0.15 -2.10 -15.81
CA GLN A 127 0.81 -2.18 -17.11
C GLN A 127 2.29 -1.75 -17.01
N ASP A 128 2.60 -0.76 -16.18
CA ASP A 128 3.93 -0.17 -16.04
C ASP A 128 4.54 -0.32 -14.63
N GLY A 129 3.72 -0.52 -13.60
CA GLY A 129 4.17 -0.61 -12.20
C GLY A 129 4.56 0.74 -11.60
N ILE A 130 4.29 1.85 -12.29
CA ILE A 130 4.78 3.18 -11.90
C ILE A 130 3.75 3.87 -11.00
N ILE A 131 4.18 4.31 -9.82
CA ILE A 131 3.40 5.14 -8.91
C ILE A 131 3.25 6.54 -9.52
N ARG A 132 2.01 7.05 -9.52
CA ARG A 132 1.68 8.45 -9.78
C ARG A 132 1.19 9.11 -8.51
N ASP A 133 1.68 10.32 -8.34
CA ASP A 133 1.23 11.23 -7.29
C ASP A 133 -0.02 11.97 -7.77
N LEU A 134 -1.14 11.81 -7.05
CA LEU A 134 -2.40 12.52 -7.31
C LEU A 134 -2.34 13.99 -6.85
N GLN A 135 -1.16 14.46 -6.43
CA GLN A 135 -0.91 15.77 -5.84
C GLN A 135 -1.67 15.96 -4.52
N ILE A 136 -2.05 14.87 -3.85
CA ILE A 136 -2.76 14.88 -2.58
C ILE A 136 -1.70 14.72 -1.49
N CYS A 137 -1.32 15.82 -0.85
CA CYS A 137 -0.48 15.84 0.34
C CYS A 137 -1.16 16.73 1.37
N ILE A 138 -1.63 16.12 2.47
CA ILE A 138 -2.36 16.80 3.54
C ILE A 138 -1.55 16.63 4.82
N SER A 139 -1.10 17.75 5.40
CA SER A 139 -0.34 17.79 6.65
C SER A 139 -1.07 18.53 7.78
N GLY A 140 -2.31 18.95 7.55
CA GLY A 140 -3.15 19.66 8.51
C GLY A 140 -4.62 19.68 8.08
N GLU A 141 -5.51 19.87 9.05
CA GLU A 141 -6.97 19.84 8.84
C GLU A 141 -7.46 20.92 7.86
N ASP A 142 -6.84 22.10 7.88
CA ASP A 142 -7.17 23.25 7.04
C ASP A 142 -7.03 22.97 5.52
N GLN A 143 -6.23 21.98 5.16
CA GLN A 143 -5.94 21.62 3.77
C GLN A 143 -6.95 20.63 3.18
N VAL A 144 -7.67 19.88 4.03
CA VAL A 144 -8.44 18.70 3.63
C VAL A 144 -9.54 19.05 2.62
N GLU A 145 -10.37 20.05 2.95
CA GLU A 145 -11.52 20.44 2.13
C GLU A 145 -11.09 20.99 0.76
N ALA A 146 -10.05 21.83 0.73
CA ALA A 146 -9.56 22.43 -0.50
C ALA A 146 -9.00 21.38 -1.47
N ILE A 147 -8.18 20.46 -0.96
CA ILE A 147 -7.57 19.39 -1.77
C ILE A 147 -8.64 18.40 -2.25
N TYR A 148 -9.58 18.03 -1.40
CA TYR A 148 -10.65 17.11 -1.79
C TYR A 148 -11.54 17.70 -2.89
N ARG A 149 -11.96 18.97 -2.77
CA ARG A 149 -12.77 19.62 -3.81
C ARG A 149 -12.03 19.70 -5.16
N ARG A 150 -10.73 20.01 -5.14
CA ARG A 150 -9.90 20.02 -6.35
C ARG A 150 -9.93 18.66 -7.05
N MET A 151 -9.82 17.57 -6.29
CA MET A 151 -9.87 16.22 -6.86
C MET A 151 -11.24 15.88 -7.47
N MET A 152 -12.34 16.34 -6.88
CA MET A 152 -13.69 16.09 -7.42
C MET A 152 -14.00 16.88 -8.69
N THR A 153 -13.21 17.90 -9.01
CA THR A 153 -13.35 18.67 -10.27
C THR A 153 -12.51 18.14 -11.42
N LYS A 154 -11.71 17.08 -11.18
CA LYS A 154 -10.77 16.53 -12.14
C LYS A 154 -11.51 15.81 -13.28
N SER A 155 -11.10 16.05 -14.53
CA SER A 155 -11.74 15.50 -15.74
C SER A 155 -10.85 14.53 -16.53
N THR A 156 -9.58 14.42 -16.16
CA THR A 156 -8.56 13.60 -16.84
C THR A 156 -7.68 12.93 -15.80
N PRO A 157 -7.41 11.61 -15.87
CA PRO A 157 -6.58 10.91 -14.88
C PRO A 157 -5.11 11.36 -14.96
N GLU A 158 -4.34 11.14 -13.88
CA GLU A 158 -2.87 11.28 -13.97
C GLU A 158 -2.34 10.23 -14.97
N VAL A 159 -1.56 10.67 -15.97
CA VAL A 159 -1.12 9.89 -17.16
C VAL A 159 0.10 9.05 -16.92
#